data_AF-A0A498SSB3-F1
#
_entry.id   AF-A0A498SSB3-F1
#
_cell.length_a   1.000
_cell.length_b   1.000
_cell.length_c   1.000
_cell.angle_alpha   90.00
_cell.angle_beta   90.00
_cell.angle_gamma   90.00
#
_symmetry.space_group_name_H-M   'P 1'
#
loop_
_entity.id
_entity.type
_entity.pdbx_description
1 polymer ?
#
loop_
_entity_poly.entity_id
_entity_poly.type
_entity_poly.pdbx_seq_one_letter_code
_entity_poly.pdbx_strand_id
1 'polypeptide(L)'
;MVSGLSFQNISNKNQLSAVIIQGPVYSSIYQQLSPQLTYCITIINSTDDSARSFQIDVFTNVNSMPGHTFFMNLKSNIENDGHFYTDVNGMYLIQRSYDKRMKFEANIYPMITEAMIEDDKLRCTILGAQSTGVTSKLGVLTLMIDREMYNDDGKGLEYYEASESHPSHLKYRIIFEAKMPLSDDFNRKKRVDENKSENDSLPMNMQNTLYHSQFVQQILEELLYPAALFSSSNINSTDDNDMISTMIGLPSIPDNIQLITARYIAQKTILISMRQLPYDCSVRSYSKGNTNLV
;
A
#
# COMPACT_ATOMS: atom_id res chain seq x y z
N MET A 1 -18.03 -4.66 -22.26
CA MET A 1 -16.91 -3.94 -22.91
C MET A 1 -16.78 -2.58 -22.22
N VAL A 2 -15.72 -2.36 -21.42
CA VAL A 2 -15.50 -1.05 -20.77
C VAL A 2 -14.72 -0.17 -21.75
N SER A 3 -15.46 0.46 -22.67
CA SER A 3 -14.96 1.56 -23.48
C SER A 3 -14.84 2.79 -22.59
N GLY A 4 -13.63 3.23 -22.27
CA GLY A 4 -13.50 4.47 -21.50
C GLY A 4 -12.11 4.89 -21.05
N LEU A 5 -11.07 4.10 -21.30
CA LEU A 5 -9.69 4.52 -21.11
C LEU A 5 -8.92 4.06 -22.35
N SER A 6 -8.40 5.00 -23.14
CA SER A 6 -7.61 4.72 -24.35
C SER A 6 -6.20 4.30 -23.96
N PHE A 7 -6.07 3.29 -23.11
CA PHE A 7 -4.78 2.69 -22.82
C PHE A 7 -4.43 1.75 -23.94
N GLN A 8 -3.26 1.95 -24.53
CA GLN A 8 -2.65 0.95 -25.38
C GLN A 8 -2.08 -0.13 -24.46
N ASN A 9 -2.61 -1.35 -24.55
CA ASN A 9 -2.00 -2.49 -23.89
C ASN A 9 -0.57 -2.67 -24.45
N ILE A 10 0.39 -2.88 -23.56
CA ILE A 10 1.77 -3.20 -23.96
C ILE A 10 1.72 -4.51 -24.75
N SER A 11 2.19 -4.45 -26.00
CA SER A 11 2.02 -5.52 -26.98
C SER A 11 2.93 -6.72 -26.67
N ASN A 12 2.34 -7.91 -26.54
CA ASN A 12 3.05 -9.18 -26.28
C ASN A 12 3.94 -9.70 -27.42
N LYS A 13 4.10 -8.96 -28.53
CA LYS A 13 4.82 -9.45 -29.73
C LYS A 13 6.28 -9.88 -29.46
N ASN A 14 6.92 -9.32 -28.42
CA ASN A 14 8.27 -9.69 -27.97
C ASN A 14 8.30 -10.08 -26.47
N GLN A 15 7.17 -10.58 -25.92
CA GLN A 15 7.13 -11.03 -24.53
C GLN A 15 8.04 -12.25 -24.37
N LEU A 16 9.07 -12.14 -23.54
CA LEU A 16 9.90 -13.29 -23.17
C LEU A 16 9.10 -14.27 -22.33
N SER A 17 9.47 -15.55 -22.32
CA SER A 17 8.85 -16.52 -21.43
C SER A 17 9.01 -16.10 -19.96
N ALA A 18 7.95 -16.27 -19.17
CA ALA A 18 8.02 -16.03 -17.74
C ALA A 18 9.07 -16.95 -17.08
N VAL A 19 9.86 -16.40 -16.16
CA VAL A 19 10.76 -17.17 -15.31
C VAL A 19 10.05 -17.44 -13.99
N ILE A 20 9.87 -18.72 -13.68
CA ILE A 20 9.21 -19.16 -12.45
C ILE A 20 10.28 -19.66 -11.49
N ILE A 21 10.31 -19.09 -10.30
CA ILE A 21 11.15 -19.51 -9.19
C ILE A 21 10.25 -20.13 -8.13
N GLN A 22 10.50 -21.38 -7.78
CA GLN A 22 9.76 -22.07 -6.74
C GLN A 22 10.73 -22.51 -5.64
N GLY A 23 10.44 -22.11 -4.40
CA GLY A 23 11.24 -22.44 -3.24
C GLY A 23 10.39 -22.70 -2.00
N PRO A 24 11.01 -23.25 -0.93
CA PRO A 24 10.32 -23.55 0.31
C PRO A 24 9.92 -22.29 1.10
N VAL A 25 10.61 -21.16 0.89
CA VAL A 25 10.37 -19.89 1.60
C VAL A 25 9.47 -18.95 0.80
N TYR A 26 9.63 -18.91 -0.52
CA TYR A 26 8.81 -18.08 -1.40
C TYR A 26 8.74 -18.70 -2.79
N SER A 27 7.77 -18.23 -3.58
CA SER A 27 7.70 -18.49 -5.01
C SER A 27 7.48 -17.18 -5.75
N SER A 28 8.13 -17.01 -6.90
CA SER A 28 8.11 -15.78 -7.69
C SER A 28 7.92 -16.05 -9.17
N ILE A 29 7.23 -15.14 -9.83
CA ILE A 29 7.07 -15.13 -11.29
C ILE A 29 7.64 -13.82 -11.81
N TYR A 30 8.68 -13.91 -12.63
CA TYR A 30 9.29 -12.79 -13.33
C TYR A 30 8.84 -12.77 -14.78
N GLN A 31 8.41 -11.59 -15.25
CA GLN A 31 7.93 -11.42 -16.61
C GLN A 31 8.38 -10.08 -17.16
N GLN A 32 9.09 -10.12 -18.29
CA GLN A 32 9.39 -8.93 -19.08
C GLN A 32 8.27 -8.71 -20.11
N LEU A 33 7.55 -7.60 -20.01
CA LEU A 33 6.49 -7.22 -20.95
C LEU A 33 7.05 -6.44 -22.14
N SER A 34 8.11 -5.67 -21.93
CA SER A 34 8.83 -4.92 -22.96
C SER A 34 10.28 -4.65 -22.51
N PRO A 35 11.17 -4.15 -23.37
CA PRO A 35 12.52 -3.72 -22.96
C PRO A 35 12.51 -2.72 -21.80
N GLN A 36 11.44 -1.92 -21.66
CA GLN A 36 11.29 -0.86 -20.67
C GLN A 36 10.49 -1.25 -19.43
N LEU A 37 9.85 -2.44 -19.42
CA LEU A 37 8.96 -2.84 -18.34
C LEU A 37 9.07 -4.33 -18.04
N THR A 38 9.46 -4.62 -16.81
CA THR A 38 9.49 -5.96 -16.22
C THR A 38 8.77 -5.92 -14.88
N TYR A 39 8.07 -6.99 -14.53
CA TYR A 39 7.50 -7.15 -13.20
C TYR A 39 7.88 -8.48 -12.58
N CYS A 40 7.89 -8.52 -11.25
CA CYS A 40 7.98 -9.73 -10.45
C CYS A 40 6.79 -9.77 -9.49
N ILE A 41 6.12 -10.91 -9.41
CA ILE A 41 5.12 -11.19 -8.37
C ILE A 41 5.71 -12.25 -7.46
N THR A 42 5.81 -11.96 -6.17
CA THR A 42 6.33 -12.88 -5.14
C THR A 42 5.26 -13.18 -4.10
N ILE A 43 5.16 -14.45 -3.72
CA ILE A 43 4.32 -14.95 -2.64
C ILE A 43 5.23 -15.65 -1.63
N ILE A 44 5.12 -15.27 -0.35
CA ILE A 44 5.85 -15.94 0.72
C ILE A 44 5.11 -17.23 1.08
N ASN A 45 5.84 -18.33 1.21
CA ASN A 45 5.33 -19.61 1.66
C ASN A 45 5.42 -19.68 3.20
N SER A 46 4.52 -18.96 3.88
CA SER A 46 4.33 -19.04 5.33
C SER A 46 2.85 -19.01 5.66
N THR A 47 2.50 -19.46 6.86
CA THR A 47 1.16 -19.33 7.44
C THR A 47 0.98 -18.04 8.25
N ASP A 48 2.05 -17.25 8.38
CA ASP A 48 2.02 -15.97 9.07
C ASP A 48 1.33 -14.88 8.23
N ASP A 49 0.92 -13.81 8.90
CA ASP A 49 0.16 -12.72 8.27
C ASP A 49 0.95 -12.07 7.12
N SER A 50 2.27 -11.93 7.24
CA SER A 50 3.14 -11.37 6.19
C SER A 50 3.04 -12.10 4.84
N ALA A 51 2.70 -13.39 4.86
CA ALA A 51 2.53 -14.20 3.66
C ALA A 51 1.18 -14.03 2.95
N ARG A 52 0.26 -13.24 3.52
CA ARG A 52 -1.10 -13.03 3.00
C ARG A 52 -1.22 -11.80 2.11
N SER A 53 -0.10 -11.14 1.81
CA SER A 53 -0.01 -10.08 0.81
C SER A 53 0.76 -10.55 -0.42
N PHE A 54 0.32 -10.13 -1.60
CA PHE A 54 1.10 -10.32 -2.82
C PHE A 54 2.15 -9.23 -2.91
N GLN A 55 3.42 -9.62 -3.07
CA GLN A 55 4.51 -8.68 -3.32
C GLN A 55 4.63 -8.45 -4.82
N ILE A 56 4.65 -7.19 -5.24
CA ILE A 56 4.81 -6.83 -6.65
C ILE A 56 5.95 -5.83 -6.78
N ASP A 57 6.95 -6.21 -7.55
CA ASP A 57 8.06 -5.36 -7.92
C ASP A 57 7.92 -5.02 -9.39
N VAL A 58 7.93 -3.74 -9.72
CA VAL A 58 7.87 -3.24 -11.10
C VAL A 58 9.16 -2.51 -11.41
N PHE A 59 9.86 -2.98 -12.44
CA PHE A 59 11.10 -2.41 -12.93
C PHE A 59 10.82 -1.68 -14.24
N THR A 60 11.07 -0.37 -14.25
CA THR A 60 10.85 0.49 -15.43
C THR A 60 12.14 1.14 -15.89
N ASN A 61 12.22 1.41 -17.19
CA ASN A 61 13.24 2.27 -17.79
C ASN A 61 12.59 3.04 -18.95
N VAL A 62 12.03 4.21 -18.65
CA VAL A 62 11.23 5.01 -19.60
C VAL A 62 12.05 5.96 -20.47
N ASN A 63 13.36 6.04 -20.29
CA ASN A 63 14.26 6.97 -20.99
C ASN A 63 14.16 6.91 -22.53
N SER A 64 13.76 5.75 -23.07
CA SER A 64 13.58 5.52 -24.51
C SER A 64 12.13 5.69 -24.99
N MET A 65 11.24 6.20 -24.15
CA MET A 65 9.79 6.27 -24.39
C MET A 65 9.23 7.69 -24.23
N PRO A 66 9.79 8.72 -24.91
CA PRO A 66 9.35 10.11 -24.77
C PRO A 66 7.86 10.28 -24.96
N GLY A 67 7.21 11.00 -24.04
CA GLY A 67 5.80 11.35 -24.12
C GLY A 67 4.85 10.22 -23.71
N HIS A 68 5.37 9.14 -23.13
CA HIS A 68 4.57 8.01 -22.66
C HIS A 68 4.45 8.02 -21.15
N THR A 69 3.32 7.53 -20.66
CA THR A 69 3.08 7.26 -19.25
C THR A 69 2.59 5.83 -19.10
N PHE A 70 3.25 5.08 -18.25
CA PHE A 70 2.92 3.69 -17.97
C PHE A 70 1.94 3.62 -16.81
N PHE A 71 0.92 2.78 -16.98
CA PHE A 71 -0.10 2.54 -15.96
C PHE A 71 -0.20 1.04 -15.67
N MET A 72 -0.41 0.71 -14.41
CA MET A 72 -0.76 -0.63 -13.94
C MET A 72 -2.24 -0.67 -13.57
N ASN A 73 -2.98 -1.57 -14.21
CA ASN A 73 -4.40 -1.78 -13.93
C ASN A 73 -4.59 -3.05 -13.12
N LEU A 74 -5.01 -2.91 -11.86
CA LEU A 74 -5.49 -4.00 -11.03
C LEU A 74 -7.00 -4.13 -11.23
N LYS A 75 -7.41 -5.13 -12.01
CA LYS A 75 -8.81 -5.40 -12.30
C LYS A 75 -9.37 -6.43 -11.31
N SER A 76 -10.42 -6.05 -10.59
CA SER A 76 -11.17 -6.93 -9.70
C SER A 76 -12.64 -7.04 -10.13
N ASN A 77 -13.41 -7.89 -9.44
CA ASN A 77 -14.86 -7.98 -9.53
C ASN A 77 -15.57 -7.19 -8.41
N ILE A 78 -14.86 -6.31 -7.70
CA ILE A 78 -15.41 -5.50 -6.62
C ILE A 78 -16.34 -4.43 -7.21
N GLU A 79 -17.57 -4.40 -6.72
CA GLU A 79 -18.58 -3.41 -7.09
C GLU A 79 -18.44 -2.17 -6.21
N ASN A 80 -17.50 -1.29 -6.57
CA ASN A 80 -17.15 -0.13 -5.74
C ASN A 80 -18.01 1.13 -5.97
N ASP A 81 -19.04 1.06 -6.80
CA ASP A 81 -19.93 2.19 -7.16
C ASP A 81 -19.22 3.51 -7.55
N GLY A 82 -18.00 3.40 -8.09
CA GLY A 82 -17.17 4.55 -8.45
C GLY A 82 -16.48 5.24 -7.26
N HIS A 83 -16.55 4.66 -6.06
CA HIS A 83 -15.85 5.09 -4.87
C HIS A 83 -14.53 4.35 -4.68
N PHE A 84 -13.51 5.07 -4.26
CA PHE A 84 -12.23 4.51 -3.88
C PHE A 84 -11.61 5.39 -2.82
N TYR A 85 -10.59 4.92 -2.15
CA TYR A 85 -9.97 5.64 -1.06
C TYR A 85 -8.49 5.82 -1.35
N THR A 86 -7.97 6.98 -1.00
CA THR A 86 -6.55 7.32 -1.10
C THR A 86 -6.09 7.91 0.21
N ASP A 87 -4.86 7.62 0.59
CA ASP A 87 -4.31 8.14 1.83
C ASP A 87 -4.04 9.65 1.78
N VAL A 88 -4.01 10.25 2.96
CA VAL A 88 -3.52 11.62 3.19
C VAL A 88 -2.20 11.51 3.94
N ASN A 89 -1.09 11.54 3.20
CA ASN A 89 0.27 11.49 3.72
C ASN A 89 0.54 10.27 4.63
N GLY A 90 -0.05 9.11 4.31
CA GLY A 90 0.08 7.88 5.09
C GLY A 90 -0.59 7.93 6.48
N MET A 91 -1.52 8.86 6.72
CA MET A 91 -2.15 9.00 8.04
C MET A 91 -3.53 8.37 8.16
N TYR A 92 -4.41 8.66 7.20
CA TYR A 92 -5.77 8.15 7.12
C TYR A 92 -6.21 8.18 5.66
N LEU A 93 -7.27 7.45 5.36
CA LEU A 93 -7.84 7.34 4.03
C LEU A 93 -9.02 8.29 3.89
N ILE A 94 -9.16 8.92 2.73
CA ILE A 94 -10.34 9.69 2.38
C ILE A 94 -11.01 9.14 1.13
N GLN A 95 -12.34 9.12 1.17
CA GLN A 95 -13.16 8.69 0.06
C GLN A 95 -13.04 9.65 -1.12
N ARG A 96 -12.84 9.08 -2.30
CA ARG A 96 -12.84 9.71 -3.61
C ARG A 96 -14.01 9.14 -4.42
N SER A 97 -14.45 9.88 -5.42
CA SER A 97 -15.45 9.42 -6.38
C SER A 97 -14.98 9.75 -7.78
N TYR A 98 -15.07 8.77 -8.68
CA TYR A 98 -14.75 8.96 -10.08
C TYR A 98 -15.86 9.74 -10.78
N ASP A 99 -15.57 10.96 -11.21
CA ASP A 99 -16.50 11.78 -11.98
C ASP A 99 -16.35 11.51 -13.48
N LYS A 100 -17.35 10.84 -14.05
CA LYS A 100 -17.42 10.51 -15.48
C LYS A 100 -17.53 11.75 -16.38
N ARG A 101 -17.90 12.91 -15.84
CA ARG A 101 -17.99 14.18 -16.58
C ARG A 101 -16.62 14.85 -16.73
N MET A 102 -15.68 14.51 -15.85
CA MET A 102 -14.33 15.05 -15.85
C MET A 102 -13.40 14.21 -16.71
N LYS A 103 -12.31 14.82 -17.16
CA LYS A 103 -11.24 14.11 -17.89
C LYS A 103 -10.56 13.10 -16.97
N PHE A 104 -9.84 12.14 -17.56
CA PHE A 104 -9.18 11.07 -16.82
C PHE A 104 -8.17 11.63 -15.80
N GLU A 105 -7.31 12.54 -16.24
CA GLU A 105 -6.28 13.18 -15.43
C GLU A 105 -6.85 13.94 -14.21
N ALA A 106 -8.06 14.50 -14.31
CA ALA A 106 -8.73 15.17 -13.21
C ALA A 106 -9.28 14.20 -12.15
N ASN A 107 -9.32 12.90 -12.46
CA ASN A 107 -9.71 11.84 -11.54
C ASN A 107 -8.50 11.10 -10.93
N ILE A 108 -7.27 11.54 -11.23
CA ILE A 108 -6.06 10.99 -10.62
C ILE A 108 -5.79 11.74 -9.31
N TYR A 109 -5.66 10.98 -8.23
CA TYR A 109 -5.36 11.48 -6.89
C TYR A 109 -4.00 10.95 -6.43
N PRO A 110 -3.30 11.66 -5.53
CA PRO A 110 -2.09 11.13 -4.93
C PRO A 110 -2.42 9.91 -4.06
N MET A 111 -1.61 8.88 -4.22
CA MET A 111 -1.44 7.73 -3.34
C MET A 111 -0.03 7.85 -2.78
N ILE A 112 0.13 8.30 -1.54
CA ILE A 112 1.46 8.41 -0.94
C ILE A 112 1.92 7.03 -0.48
N THR A 113 1.01 6.26 0.12
CA THR A 113 1.28 4.90 0.60
C THR A 113 0.17 3.91 0.28
N GLU A 114 -1.09 4.34 0.14
CA GLU A 114 -2.21 3.42 0.06
C GLU A 114 -3.36 3.90 -0.83
N ALA A 115 -3.90 2.97 -1.62
CA ALA A 115 -5.21 3.12 -2.24
C ALA A 115 -6.07 1.87 -2.02
N MET A 116 -7.39 2.04 -1.96
CA MET A 116 -8.32 0.96 -1.65
C MET A 116 -9.62 1.07 -2.44
N ILE A 117 -10.17 -0.08 -2.81
CA ILE A 117 -11.57 -0.24 -3.22
C ILE A 117 -12.23 -1.34 -2.40
N GLU A 118 -13.52 -1.22 -2.15
CA GLU A 118 -14.28 -2.25 -1.45
C GLU A 118 -15.74 -2.29 -1.90
N ASP A 119 -16.38 -3.45 -1.66
CA ASP A 119 -17.82 -3.67 -1.70
C ASP A 119 -18.28 -4.29 -0.37
N ASP A 120 -19.51 -4.80 -0.29
CA ASP A 120 -20.06 -5.40 0.93
C ASP A 120 -19.36 -6.70 1.39
N LYS A 121 -18.50 -7.29 0.54
CA LYS A 121 -17.89 -8.61 0.75
C LYS A 121 -16.38 -8.56 0.85
N LEU A 122 -15.73 -7.74 0.04
CA LEU A 122 -14.29 -7.77 -0.17
C LEU A 122 -13.72 -6.35 -0.23
N ARG A 123 -12.63 -6.15 0.49
CA ARG A 123 -11.75 -5.01 0.38
C ARG A 123 -10.48 -5.42 -0.34
N CYS A 124 -10.07 -4.62 -1.32
CA CYS A 124 -8.80 -4.72 -1.99
C CYS A 124 -7.98 -3.47 -1.72
N THR A 125 -6.84 -3.65 -1.06
CA THR A 125 -5.90 -2.59 -0.71
C THR A 125 -4.61 -2.79 -1.50
N ILE A 126 -4.08 -1.70 -2.06
CA ILE A 126 -2.74 -1.65 -2.63
C ILE A 126 -1.90 -0.68 -1.81
N LEU A 127 -0.74 -1.16 -1.35
CA LEU A 127 0.27 -0.36 -0.70
C LEU A 127 1.44 -0.12 -1.66
N GLY A 128 2.05 1.06 -1.60
CA GLY A 128 3.25 1.41 -2.36
C GLY A 128 4.36 1.90 -1.44
N ALA A 129 5.61 1.53 -1.75
CA ALA A 129 6.79 2.07 -1.07
C ALA A 129 7.16 3.49 -1.56
N GLN A 130 6.46 3.98 -2.58
CA GLN A 130 6.66 5.25 -3.22
C GLN A 130 5.32 5.90 -3.55
N SER A 131 5.30 7.24 -3.54
CA SER A 131 4.13 8.01 -3.90
C SER A 131 3.85 7.95 -5.40
N THR A 132 2.59 7.75 -5.79
CA THR A 132 2.17 7.78 -7.19
C THR A 132 0.76 8.35 -7.38
N GLY A 133 0.35 8.54 -8.63
CA GLY A 133 -1.02 8.87 -8.98
C GLY A 133 -1.88 7.60 -9.09
N VAL A 134 -3.08 7.63 -8.53
CA VAL A 134 -4.06 6.54 -8.61
C VAL A 134 -5.45 7.05 -8.98
N THR A 135 -6.21 6.20 -9.64
CA THR A 135 -7.66 6.41 -9.82
C THR A 135 -8.37 5.06 -9.81
N SER A 136 -9.70 5.06 -9.66
CA SER A 136 -10.49 3.85 -9.79
C SER A 136 -11.75 4.05 -10.59
N LYS A 137 -12.10 3.04 -11.39
CA LYS A 137 -13.35 3.00 -12.15
C LYS A 137 -13.81 1.55 -12.32
N LEU A 138 -15.04 1.25 -11.91
CA LEU A 138 -15.71 -0.06 -12.14
C LEU A 138 -14.85 -1.25 -11.67
N GLY A 139 -14.43 -1.24 -10.40
CA GLY A 139 -13.62 -2.32 -9.81
C GLY A 139 -12.17 -2.40 -10.32
N VAL A 140 -11.71 -1.43 -11.12
CA VAL A 140 -10.33 -1.32 -11.57
C VAL A 140 -9.62 -0.23 -10.77
N LEU A 141 -8.51 -0.58 -10.13
CA LEU A 141 -7.54 0.39 -9.60
C LEU A 141 -6.45 0.62 -10.66
N THR A 142 -6.24 1.87 -11.04
CA THR A 142 -5.27 2.27 -12.06
C THR A 142 -4.20 3.13 -11.41
N LEU A 143 -2.97 2.63 -11.38
CA LEU A 143 -1.81 3.31 -10.81
C LEU A 143 -0.94 3.82 -11.95
N MET A 144 -0.51 5.08 -11.85
CA MET A 144 0.60 5.59 -12.65
C MET A 144 1.87 4.90 -12.14
N ILE A 145 2.69 4.37 -13.03
CA ILE A 145 3.90 3.62 -12.66
C ILE A 145 5.11 4.49 -12.91
N ASP A 146 5.23 4.99 -14.13
CA ASP A 146 6.37 5.80 -14.56
C ASP A 146 5.95 6.66 -15.75
N ARG A 147 6.65 7.77 -15.99
CA ARG A 147 6.36 8.69 -17.10
C ARG A 147 7.63 9.31 -17.65
N GLU A 148 7.68 9.41 -18.97
CA GLU A 148 8.67 10.22 -19.67
C GLU A 148 7.96 11.40 -20.32
N MET A 149 8.38 12.61 -19.98
CA MET A 149 7.83 13.83 -20.60
C MET A 149 8.47 14.05 -21.97
N TYR A 150 7.78 14.74 -22.88
CA TYR A 150 8.33 15.12 -24.19
C TYR A 150 8.23 16.63 -24.47
N ASN A 151 7.55 17.39 -23.61
CA ASN A 151 7.30 18.82 -23.77
C ASN A 151 7.24 19.53 -22.41
N ASP A 152 7.56 20.81 -22.41
CA ASP A 152 7.32 21.75 -21.30
C ASP A 152 5.81 22.00 -21.14
N ASP A 153 5.35 22.10 -19.89
CA ASP A 153 3.96 22.40 -19.52
C ASP A 153 3.71 23.91 -19.26
N GLY A 154 4.75 24.73 -19.38
CA GLY A 154 4.70 26.19 -19.24
C GLY A 154 4.53 26.65 -17.80
N LYS A 155 4.86 25.81 -16.80
CA LYS A 155 4.75 26.15 -15.37
C LYS A 155 6.04 26.64 -14.73
N GLY A 156 7.08 26.88 -15.53
CA GLY A 156 8.31 27.56 -15.12
C GLY A 156 9.51 26.64 -14.89
N LEU A 157 9.41 25.35 -15.19
CA LEU A 157 10.53 24.42 -15.27
C LEU A 157 10.71 24.03 -16.74
N GLU A 158 11.89 24.29 -17.33
CA GLU A 158 12.14 23.96 -18.73
C GLU A 158 12.24 22.45 -18.94
N TYR A 159 11.88 21.99 -20.15
CA TYR A 159 11.88 20.57 -20.51
C TYR A 159 13.20 19.85 -20.21
N TYR A 160 14.33 20.46 -20.57
CA TYR A 160 15.65 19.82 -20.42
C TYR A 160 15.95 19.47 -18.96
N GLU A 161 15.56 20.33 -18.01
CA GLU A 161 15.76 20.10 -16.58
C GLU A 161 14.83 19.01 -16.01
N ALA A 162 13.66 18.79 -16.64
CA ALA A 162 12.67 17.79 -16.24
C ALA A 162 12.80 16.44 -16.98
N SER A 163 13.73 16.32 -17.93
CA SER A 163 13.83 15.20 -18.87
C SER A 163 14.81 14.08 -18.47
N GLU A 164 15.43 14.18 -17.29
CA GLU A 164 16.33 13.13 -16.79
C GLU A 164 15.53 12.04 -16.07
N SER A 165 15.24 10.96 -16.80
CA SER A 165 14.69 9.73 -16.21
C SER A 165 15.78 8.69 -15.94
N HIS A 166 15.53 7.87 -14.93
CA HIS A 166 16.40 6.76 -14.56
C HIS A 166 15.58 5.48 -14.39
N PRO A 167 16.22 4.30 -14.54
CA PRO A 167 15.56 3.05 -14.22
C PRO A 167 15.02 3.06 -12.80
N SER A 168 13.73 2.72 -12.65
CA SER A 168 13.04 2.76 -11.37
C SER A 168 12.63 1.36 -10.92
N HIS A 169 12.67 1.14 -9.61
CA HIS A 169 12.21 -0.08 -8.95
C HIS A 169 11.10 0.27 -7.97
N LEU A 170 9.86 -0.01 -8.38
CA LEU A 170 8.66 0.31 -7.64
C LEU A 170 8.19 -0.93 -6.89
N LYS A 171 7.88 -0.78 -5.61
CA LYS A 171 7.46 -1.89 -4.75
C LYS A 171 6.03 -1.68 -4.29
N TYR A 172 5.24 -2.73 -4.41
CA TYR A 172 3.85 -2.74 -4.00
C TYR A 172 3.51 -3.99 -3.17
N ARG A 173 2.46 -3.88 -2.36
CA ARG A 173 1.80 -4.99 -1.68
C ARG A 173 0.32 -4.95 -2.04
N ILE A 174 -0.27 -6.08 -2.44
CA ILE A 174 -1.73 -6.20 -2.64
C ILE A 174 -2.31 -7.09 -1.55
N ILE A 175 -3.35 -6.59 -0.90
CA ILE A 175 -4.00 -7.22 0.24
C ILE A 175 -5.50 -7.34 -0.06
N PHE A 176 -6.07 -8.51 0.25
CA PHE A 176 -7.50 -8.78 0.14
C PHE A 176 -8.06 -9.14 1.52
N GLU A 177 -9.08 -8.40 1.97
CA GLU A 177 -9.71 -8.60 3.27
C GLU A 177 -11.21 -8.81 3.10
N ALA A 178 -11.76 -9.84 3.76
CA ALA A 178 -13.20 -10.04 3.77
C ALA A 178 -13.86 -8.99 4.68
N LYS A 179 -14.97 -8.40 4.23
CA LYS A 179 -15.78 -7.50 5.04
C LYS A 179 -16.59 -8.28 6.07
N MET A 180 -16.79 -7.67 7.23
CA MET A 180 -17.77 -8.18 8.19
C MET A 180 -19.16 -7.98 7.59
N PRO A 181 -20.03 -9.00 7.61
CA PRO A 181 -21.42 -8.78 7.27
C PRO A 181 -21.96 -7.72 8.24
N LEU A 182 -22.67 -6.72 7.71
CA LEU A 182 -23.42 -5.77 8.53
C LEU A 182 -24.38 -6.60 9.42
N SER A 183 -23.99 -6.90 10.65
CA SER A 183 -24.96 -7.35 11.64
C SER A 183 -25.92 -6.19 11.86
N ASP A 184 -27.22 -6.47 11.97
CA ASP A 184 -28.28 -5.51 12.31
C ASP A 184 -28.01 -4.83 13.68
N ASP A 185 -27.01 -3.96 13.73
CA ASP A 185 -26.61 -3.22 14.94
C ASP A 185 -27.52 -1.99 15.17
N PHE A 186 -28.63 -1.90 14.41
CA PHE A 186 -29.76 -1.03 14.67
C PHE A 186 -30.35 -1.24 16.09
N ASN A 187 -30.12 -2.40 16.71
CA ASN A 187 -30.59 -2.66 18.07
C ASN A 187 -29.61 -2.25 19.18
N ARG A 188 -28.34 -1.91 18.87
CA ARG A 188 -27.36 -1.50 19.88
C ARG A 188 -27.34 0.01 20.13
N LYS A 189 -27.71 0.82 19.13
CA LYS A 189 -27.86 2.28 19.30
C LYS A 189 -29.12 2.69 20.08
N LYS A 190 -30.18 1.86 20.12
CA LYS A 190 -31.43 2.18 20.84
C LYS A 190 -31.38 2.05 22.37
N ARG A 191 -30.28 1.57 22.97
CA ARG A 191 -30.18 1.36 24.43
C ARG A 191 -29.26 2.34 25.17
N VAL A 192 -28.68 3.33 24.48
CA VAL A 192 -27.78 4.31 25.12
C VAL A 192 -28.30 5.76 25.05
N ASP A 193 -29.30 6.04 24.21
CA ASP A 193 -29.84 7.40 24.01
C ASP A 193 -31.12 7.68 24.82
N GLU A 194 -31.08 7.54 26.14
CA GLU A 194 -32.09 8.17 27.01
C GLU A 194 -31.52 9.21 27.98
N ASN A 195 -30.20 9.43 28.07
CA ASN A 195 -29.64 10.40 29.02
C ASN A 195 -28.34 11.07 28.56
N LYS A 196 -28.35 11.86 27.47
CA LYS A 196 -27.36 12.94 27.32
C LYS A 196 -27.97 14.21 26.73
N SER A 197 -27.75 15.28 27.49
CA SER A 197 -28.15 16.66 27.27
C SER A 197 -27.69 17.22 25.94
N GLU A 198 -28.58 18.00 25.32
CA GLU A 198 -28.29 18.97 24.27
C GLU A 198 -27.11 19.86 24.68
N ASN A 199 -25.99 19.73 23.99
CA ASN A 199 -25.03 20.78 23.60
C ASN A 199 -23.73 20.09 23.16
N ASP A 200 -23.71 19.63 21.91
CA ASP A 200 -22.44 19.44 21.20
C ASP A 200 -22.64 19.84 19.74
N SER A 201 -21.71 20.69 19.29
CA SER A 201 -21.58 21.22 17.94
C SER A 201 -21.62 20.13 16.87
N LEU A 202 -22.44 20.36 15.84
CA LEU A 202 -22.47 19.81 14.48
C LEU A 202 -21.61 18.54 14.23
N PRO A 203 -22.21 17.39 13.85
CA PRO A 203 -21.44 16.26 13.37
C PRO A 203 -20.92 16.61 11.96
N MET A 204 -19.64 17.00 11.86
CA MET A 204 -18.96 16.93 10.57
C MET A 204 -19.01 15.49 10.08
N ASN A 205 -19.34 15.33 8.81
CA ASN A 205 -19.65 14.09 8.11
C ASN A 205 -18.50 13.07 8.23
N MET A 206 -18.47 12.30 9.32
CA MET A 206 -17.44 11.33 9.70
C MET A 206 -17.46 10.06 8.83
N GLN A 207 -18.31 10.02 7.80
CA GLN A 207 -18.48 8.88 6.88
C GLN A 207 -17.41 8.78 5.79
N ASN A 208 -16.63 9.85 5.54
CA ASN A 208 -15.71 9.89 4.40
C ASN A 208 -14.24 9.61 4.76
N THR A 209 -13.94 9.39 6.05
CA THR A 209 -12.60 9.08 6.54
C THR A 209 -12.55 7.64 7.03
N LEU A 210 -11.56 6.89 6.56
CA LEU A 210 -11.33 5.49 6.89
C LEU A 210 -9.90 5.31 7.39
N TYR A 211 -9.65 4.24 8.14
CA TYR A 211 -8.32 3.92 8.67
C TYR A 211 -7.89 2.53 8.23
N HIS A 212 -6.60 2.25 8.32
CA HIS A 212 -6.04 0.95 8.01
C HIS A 212 -6.72 -0.15 8.84
N SER A 213 -6.87 -1.34 8.29
CA SER A 213 -6.99 -2.51 9.15
C SER A 213 -5.66 -2.74 9.86
N GLN A 214 -5.69 -3.48 10.98
CA GLN A 214 -4.45 -3.86 11.68
C GLN A 214 -3.47 -4.60 10.74
N PHE A 215 -4.00 -5.48 9.88
CA PHE A 215 -3.18 -6.26 8.96
C PHE A 215 -2.53 -5.37 7.90
N VAL A 216 -3.31 -4.46 7.30
CA VAL A 216 -2.79 -3.48 6.33
C VAL A 216 -1.69 -2.62 6.95
N GLN A 217 -1.88 -2.16 8.18
CA GLN A 217 -0.88 -1.37 8.90
C GLN A 217 0.44 -2.13 9.09
N GLN A 218 0.38 -3.40 9.50
CA GLN A 218 1.58 -4.23 9.69
C GLN A 218 2.36 -4.41 8.38
N ILE A 219 1.68 -4.69 7.28
CA ILE A 219 2.31 -4.84 5.97
C ILE A 219 2.88 -3.51 5.47
N LEU A 220 2.21 -2.39 5.75
CA LEU A 220 2.70 -1.06 5.40
C LEU A 220 4.01 -0.73 6.15
N GLU A 221 4.09 -1.08 7.44
CA GLU A 221 5.31 -0.89 8.23
C GLU A 221 6.44 -1.77 7.74
N GLU A 222 6.19 -3.04 7.40
CA GLU A 222 7.19 -3.92 6.79
C GLU A 222 7.71 -3.37 5.46
N LEU A 223 6.83 -2.75 4.67
CA LEU A 223 7.16 -2.17 3.36
C LEU A 223 8.01 -0.89 3.48
N LEU A 224 7.67 0.00 4.41
CA LEU A 224 8.35 1.30 4.59
C LEU A 224 9.58 1.24 5.50
N TYR A 225 9.56 0.35 6.49
CA TYR A 225 10.59 0.22 7.52
C TYR A 225 11.10 -1.24 7.62
N PRO A 226 11.71 -1.78 6.56
CA PRO A 226 12.22 -3.15 6.56
C PRO A 226 13.36 -3.34 7.57
N ALA A 227 13.56 -4.58 8.02
CA ALA A 227 14.65 -4.93 8.92
C ALA A 227 16.01 -4.54 8.33
N ALA A 228 16.82 -3.83 9.11
CA ALA A 228 18.18 -3.46 8.72
C ALA A 228 19.12 -4.67 8.83
N LEU A 229 19.78 -5.02 7.73
CA LEU A 229 20.76 -6.11 7.67
C LEU A 229 22.19 -5.53 7.80
N PHE A 230 22.92 -5.97 8.82
CA PHE A 230 24.32 -5.64 9.03
C PHE A 230 25.19 -6.88 8.79
N SER A 231 26.28 -6.72 8.05
CA SER A 231 27.24 -7.79 7.77
C SER A 231 28.63 -7.36 8.24
N SER A 232 29.37 -8.27 8.88
CA SER A 232 30.75 -8.05 9.33
C SER A 232 31.67 -9.08 8.70
N SER A 233 32.80 -8.63 8.16
CA SER A 233 33.80 -9.49 7.53
C SER A 233 34.81 -10.10 8.51
N ASN A 234 34.90 -9.58 9.74
CA ASN A 234 35.84 -10.03 10.76
C ASN A 234 35.15 -11.00 11.73
N ILE A 235 35.06 -12.26 11.32
CA ILE A 235 34.75 -13.36 12.25
C ILE A 235 36.10 -14.03 12.58
N ASN A 236 36.96 -13.32 13.31
CA ASN A 236 38.10 -13.99 13.94
C ASN A 236 37.54 -14.78 15.12
N SER A 237 37.55 -16.10 14.98
CA SER A 237 37.00 -17.10 15.92
C SER A 237 37.74 -17.19 17.26
N THR A 238 38.35 -16.10 17.71
CA THR A 238 39.08 -16.00 18.98
C THR A 238 38.44 -15.01 19.95
N ASP A 239 37.46 -14.22 19.49
CA ASP A 239 36.66 -13.32 20.34
C ASP A 239 35.22 -13.85 20.43
N ASP A 240 35.03 -15.02 21.06
CA ASP A 240 33.71 -15.61 21.38
C ASP A 240 32.83 -14.70 22.27
N ASN A 241 33.34 -13.52 22.67
CA ASN A 241 32.64 -12.53 23.49
C ASN A 241 32.01 -11.37 22.71
N ASP A 242 32.25 -11.23 21.39
CA ASP A 242 31.76 -10.04 20.63
C ASP A 242 30.47 -10.27 19.83
N MET A 243 30.04 -11.53 19.65
CA MET A 243 28.68 -11.85 19.18
C MET A 243 27.74 -12.10 20.36
N ILE A 244 27.74 -11.20 21.34
CA ILE A 244 26.63 -11.17 22.32
C ILE A 244 25.41 -10.72 21.53
N SER A 245 24.49 -11.63 21.22
CA SER A 245 23.11 -11.25 20.87
C SER A 245 22.53 -10.60 22.13
N THR A 246 22.81 -9.32 22.32
CA THR A 246 22.18 -8.55 23.39
C THR A 246 20.78 -8.30 22.87
N MET A 247 19.90 -9.27 23.09
CA MET A 247 18.47 -9.02 23.08
C MET A 247 18.23 -8.07 24.24
N ILE A 248 18.38 -6.77 23.97
CA ILE A 248 17.92 -5.73 24.86
C ILE A 248 16.41 -5.95 24.93
N GLY A 249 15.95 -6.56 26.02
CA GLY A 249 14.56 -6.91 26.27
C GLY A 249 13.72 -5.67 26.52
N LEU A 250 13.60 -4.81 25.51
CA LEU A 250 12.62 -3.74 25.51
C LEU A 250 11.23 -4.40 25.46
N PRO A 251 10.27 -3.90 26.25
CA PRO A 251 8.90 -4.38 26.16
C PRO A 251 8.39 -4.15 24.74
N SER A 252 7.63 -5.11 24.20
CA SER A 252 6.94 -4.92 22.94
C SER A 252 5.94 -3.79 23.07
N ILE A 253 5.99 -2.85 22.13
CA ILE A 253 5.01 -1.77 22.03
C ILE A 253 3.66 -2.40 21.63
N PRO A 254 2.52 -1.93 22.17
CA PRO A 254 1.20 -2.36 21.71
C PRO A 254 1.06 -2.18 20.19
N ASP A 255 0.36 -3.09 19.54
CA ASP A 255 0.17 -3.09 18.09
C ASP A 255 -0.50 -1.80 17.56
N ASN A 256 -1.27 -1.09 18.38
CA ASN A 256 -1.90 0.18 18.05
C ASN A 256 -1.07 1.42 18.42
N ILE A 257 0.21 1.26 18.76
CA ILE A 257 1.14 2.35 19.05
C ILE A 257 2.35 2.23 18.13
N GLN A 258 2.63 3.31 17.39
CA GLN A 258 3.77 3.42 16.50
C GLN A 258 4.82 4.37 17.08
N LEU A 259 6.07 3.93 17.12
CA LEU A 259 7.21 4.82 17.40
C LEU A 259 7.60 5.58 16.14
N ILE A 260 7.33 6.89 16.10
CA ILE A 260 7.63 7.73 14.93
C ILE A 260 9.09 8.17 14.93
N THR A 261 9.59 8.63 16.09
CA THR A 261 10.97 9.08 16.20
C THR A 261 11.51 8.85 17.60
N ALA A 262 12.78 8.47 17.67
CA ALA A 262 13.59 8.47 18.88
C ALA A 262 14.92 9.13 18.52
N ARG A 263 15.19 10.32 19.06
CA ARG A 263 16.42 11.07 18.74
C ARG A 263 16.95 11.83 19.93
N TYR A 264 18.27 11.95 20.02
CA TYR A 264 18.91 12.85 20.98
C TYR A 264 18.62 14.30 20.60
N ILE A 265 18.15 15.09 21.57
CA ILE A 265 18.04 16.55 21.44
C ILE A 265 19.11 17.27 22.28
N ALA A 266 19.75 16.55 23.20
CA ALA A 266 20.94 16.94 23.95
C ALA A 266 21.69 15.68 24.41
N GLN A 267 22.92 15.83 24.96
CA GLN A 267 23.79 14.70 25.35
C GLN A 267 23.13 13.64 26.25
N LYS A 268 22.14 14.02 27.06
CA LYS A 268 21.43 13.12 27.98
C LYS A 268 19.90 13.23 27.87
N THR A 269 19.42 13.77 26.74
CA THR A 269 17.98 13.99 26.54
C THR A 269 17.56 13.41 25.21
N ILE A 270 16.64 12.46 25.26
CA ILE A 270 16.05 11.80 24.10
C ILE A 270 14.61 12.30 23.95
N LEU A 271 14.25 12.73 22.75
CA LEU A 271 12.87 12.96 22.35
C LEU A 271 12.33 11.67 21.74
N ILE A 272 11.26 11.16 22.32
CA ILE A 272 10.49 10.02 21.80
C ILE A 272 9.12 10.54 21.38
N SER A 273 8.77 10.36 20.12
CA SER A 273 7.42 10.65 19.59
C SER A 273 6.74 9.35 19.21
N MET A 274 5.57 9.12 19.79
CA MET A 274 4.73 7.97 19.48
C MET A 274 3.36 8.45 18.99
N ARG A 275 2.71 7.61 18.20
CA ARG A 275 1.36 7.86 17.68
C ARG A 275 0.47 6.66 17.97
N GLN A 276 -0.76 6.95 18.38
CA GLN A 276 -1.81 5.93 18.42
C GLN A 276 -2.41 5.74 17.04
N LEU A 277 -2.53 4.49 16.64
CA LEU A 277 -3.07 4.06 15.36
C LEU A 277 -4.53 3.62 15.55
N PRO A 278 -5.50 4.38 15.02
CA PRO A 278 -6.87 3.89 14.91
C PRO A 278 -6.95 2.82 13.83
N TYR A 279 -7.71 1.75 14.10
CA TYR A 279 -7.94 0.67 13.15
C TYR A 279 -9.39 0.59 12.71
N ASP A 280 -9.59 0.27 11.44
CA ASP A 280 -10.91 -0.07 10.92
C ASP A 280 -11.25 -1.53 11.20
N CYS A 281 -12.27 -1.75 12.02
CA CYS A 281 -12.77 -3.07 12.41
C CYS A 281 -13.94 -3.57 11.53
N SER A 282 -14.23 -2.92 10.40
CA SER A 282 -15.27 -3.36 9.44
C SER A 282 -14.85 -4.54 8.57
N VAL A 283 -13.59 -4.98 8.68
CA VAL A 283 -13.06 -6.19 8.06
C VAL A 283 -12.96 -7.33 9.07
N ARG A 284 -13.01 -8.56 8.59
CA ARG A 284 -12.84 -9.73 9.46
C ARG A 284 -11.42 -9.74 10.01
N SER A 285 -11.26 -9.53 11.32
CA SER A 285 -9.99 -9.78 11.98
C SER A 285 -9.58 -11.23 11.75
N TYR A 286 -8.33 -11.42 11.33
CA TYR A 286 -7.79 -12.77 11.24
C TYR A 286 -7.34 -13.20 12.63
N SER A 287 -8.15 -14.02 13.29
CA SER A 287 -7.65 -14.84 14.39
C SER A 287 -7.02 -16.08 13.78
N LYS A 288 -5.73 -16.35 14.05
CA LYS A 288 -5.12 -17.67 13.82
C LYS A 288 -6.09 -18.68 14.40
N GLY A 289 -6.76 -19.46 13.55
CA GLY A 289 -7.66 -20.50 14.01
C GLY A 289 -6.84 -21.36 14.96
N ASN A 290 -7.31 -21.51 16.21
CA ASN A 290 -6.69 -22.40 17.16
C ASN A 290 -6.85 -23.81 16.57
N THR A 291 -5.91 -24.26 15.73
CA THR A 291 -5.75 -25.66 15.36
C THR A 291 -5.10 -26.37 16.54
N ASN A 292 -5.82 -26.35 17.66
CA ASN A 292 -5.68 -27.23 18.80
C ASN A 292 -7.11 -27.71 19.09
N LEU A 293 -7.66 -28.48 18.14
CA LEU A 293 -8.84 -29.29 18.35
C LEU A 293 -8.59 -30.65 17.68
N VAL A 294 -8.24 -31.60 18.57
CA VAL A 294 -8.05 -33.06 18.44
C VAL A 294 -6.68 -33.51 17.94
#